data_AF-A0A803LNS2-F1
#
_entry.id   AF-A0A803LNS2-F1
#
_cell.length_a   1.000
_cell.length_b   1.000
_cell.length_c   1.000
_cell.angle_alpha   90.00
_cell.angle_beta   90.00
_cell.angle_gamma   90.00
#
_symmetry.space_group_name_H-M   'P 1'
#
loop_
_entity.id
_entity.type
_entity.pdbx_description
1 polymer ?
#
loop_
_entity_poly.entity_id
_entity_poly.type
_entity_poly.pdbx_seq_one_letter_code
_entity_poly.pdbx_strand_id
1 'polypeptide(L)'
;MQKQAEAVKASADAAFYTRQQGADAELYGKKKEAEGISALAQAQGYHLITLLKALDGNYAALRDYMMINSGTFQEMAKINADAVQGLQPKISIWSQDLVGPPWGVEMGLVDP
;
A
#
# COMPACT_ATOMS: atom_id res chain seq x y z
N MET A 1 -50.67 -0.16 48.25
CA MET A 1 -49.47 0.71 48.16
C MET A 1 -48.18 -0.12 48.22
N GLN A 2 -47.95 -0.95 49.25
CA GLN A 2 -46.74 -1.80 49.39
C GLN A 2 -46.35 -2.61 48.14
N LYS A 3 -47.29 -3.40 47.58
CA LYS A 3 -47.06 -4.24 46.40
C LYS A 3 -46.68 -3.46 45.12
N GLN A 4 -47.15 -2.23 44.97
CA GLN A 4 -46.78 -1.40 43.81
C GLN A 4 -45.36 -0.85 43.95
N ALA A 5 -44.95 -0.45 45.16
CA ALA A 5 -43.59 0.00 45.43
C ALA A 5 -42.56 -1.13 45.22
N GLU A 6 -42.90 -2.35 45.66
CA GLU A 6 -42.07 -3.55 45.44
C GLU A 6 -41.94 -3.89 43.95
N ALA A 7 -43.05 -3.82 43.18
CA ALA A 7 -43.01 -4.06 41.74
C ALA A 7 -42.18 -3.02 40.98
N VAL A 8 -42.29 -1.74 41.35
CA VAL A 8 -41.47 -0.66 40.76
C VAL A 8 -39.99 -0.86 41.09
N LYS A 9 -39.67 -1.24 42.34
CA LYS A 9 -38.30 -1.52 42.75
C LYS A 9 -37.72 -2.71 41.98
N ALA A 10 -38.45 -3.83 41.89
CA ALA A 10 -38.02 -5.01 41.15
C ALA A 10 -37.81 -4.68 39.65
N SER A 11 -38.67 -3.86 39.06
CA SER A 11 -38.50 -3.41 37.67
C SER A 11 -37.27 -2.51 37.49
N ALA A 12 -36.99 -1.64 38.45
CA ALA A 12 -35.82 -0.76 38.41
C ALA A 12 -34.52 -1.57 38.56
N ASP A 13 -34.50 -2.53 39.48
CA ASP A 13 -33.35 -3.43 39.71
C ASP A 13 -33.10 -4.29 38.46
N ALA A 14 -34.14 -4.83 37.83
CA ALA A 14 -34.03 -5.58 36.59
C ALA A 14 -33.48 -4.71 35.44
N ALA A 15 -34.00 -3.49 35.28
CA ALA A 15 -33.53 -2.56 34.25
C ALA A 15 -32.07 -2.15 34.46
N PHE A 16 -31.66 -1.95 35.72
CA PHE A 16 -30.27 -1.68 36.08
C PHE A 16 -29.38 -2.85 35.69
N TYR A 17 -29.76 -4.07 36.09
CA TYR A 17 -29.00 -5.28 35.81
C TYR A 17 -28.84 -5.54 34.31
N THR A 18 -29.91 -5.37 33.52
CA THR A 18 -29.85 -5.49 32.06
C THR A 18 -28.89 -4.47 31.44
N ARG A 19 -28.95 -3.20 31.89
CA ARG A 19 -28.03 -2.17 31.39
C ARG A 19 -26.58 -2.46 31.77
N GLN A 20 -26.35 -2.92 33.00
CA GLN A 20 -25.03 -3.29 33.48
C GLN A 20 -24.45 -4.42 32.64
N GLN A 21 -25.20 -5.51 32.42
CA GLN A 21 -24.74 -6.61 31.57
C GLN A 21 -24.46 -6.17 30.13
N GLY A 22 -25.30 -5.30 29.57
CA GLY A 22 -25.08 -4.74 28.23
C GLY A 22 -23.77 -3.94 28.14
N ALA A 23 -23.53 -3.08 29.13
CA ALA A 23 -22.29 -2.28 29.20
C ALA A 23 -21.05 -3.18 29.40
N ASP A 24 -21.15 -4.20 30.26
CA ASP A 24 -20.06 -5.16 30.50
C ASP A 24 -19.74 -5.99 29.25
N ALA A 25 -20.77 -6.41 28.51
CA ALA A 25 -20.59 -7.13 27.25
C ALA A 25 -19.92 -6.25 26.18
N GLU A 26 -20.34 -4.98 26.06
CA GLU A 26 -19.71 -4.03 25.14
C GLU A 26 -18.25 -3.78 25.50
N LEU A 27 -17.97 -3.57 26.80
CA LEU A 27 -16.61 -3.38 27.30
C LEU A 27 -15.73 -4.60 27.02
N TYR A 28 -16.26 -5.80 27.24
CA TYR A 28 -15.55 -7.04 26.96
C TYR A 28 -15.22 -7.17 25.47
N GLY A 29 -16.20 -6.90 24.60
CA GLY A 29 -16.00 -6.91 23.14
C GLY A 29 -14.88 -5.97 22.70
N LYS A 30 -14.92 -4.70 23.14
CA LYS A 30 -13.88 -3.72 22.81
C LYS A 30 -12.50 -4.10 23.33
N LYS A 31 -12.42 -4.68 24.53
CA LYS A 31 -11.14 -5.18 25.06
C LYS A 31 -10.57 -6.29 24.19
N LYS A 32 -11.39 -7.24 23.74
CA LYS A 32 -10.94 -8.33 22.87
C LYS A 32 -10.52 -7.85 21.50
N GLU A 33 -11.22 -6.88 20.94
CA GLU A 33 -10.81 -6.21 19.71
C GLU A 33 -9.43 -5.53 19.86
N ALA A 34 -9.24 -4.77 20.94
CA ALA A 34 -7.97 -4.11 21.23
C ALA A 34 -6.81 -5.12 21.45
N GLU A 35 -7.07 -6.23 22.14
CA GLU A 35 -6.11 -7.34 22.28
C GLU A 35 -5.73 -7.93 20.92
N GLY A 36 -6.71 -8.13 20.03
CA GLY A 36 -6.48 -8.64 18.68
C GLY A 36 -5.64 -7.68 17.84
N ILE A 37 -5.95 -6.38 17.86
CA ILE A 37 -5.16 -5.34 17.17
C ILE A 37 -3.72 -5.32 17.70
N SER A 38 -3.56 -5.37 19.03
CA SER A 38 -2.25 -5.39 19.67
C SER A 38 -1.43 -6.63 19.25
N ALA A 39 -2.06 -7.81 19.25
CA ALA A 39 -1.41 -9.05 18.83
C ALA A 39 -0.97 -9.01 17.36
N LEU A 40 -1.81 -8.47 16.46
CA LEU A 40 -1.46 -8.28 15.06
C LEU A 40 -0.31 -7.29 14.89
N ALA A 41 -0.33 -6.16 15.58
CA ALA A 41 0.74 -5.16 15.53
C ALA A 41 2.07 -5.73 16.05
N GLN A 42 2.04 -6.51 17.12
CA GLN A 42 3.21 -7.21 17.66
C GLN A 42 3.76 -8.22 16.65
N ALA A 43 2.91 -9.01 16.01
CA ALA A 43 3.32 -9.96 15.00
C ALA A 43 3.98 -9.26 13.78
N GLN A 44 3.37 -8.17 13.31
CA GLN A 44 3.93 -7.36 12.22
C GLN A 44 5.28 -6.74 12.60
N GLY A 45 5.39 -6.18 13.81
CA GLY A 45 6.63 -5.61 14.31
C GLY A 45 7.74 -6.66 14.46
N TYR A 46 7.41 -7.83 15.01
CA TYR A 46 8.35 -8.94 15.13
C TYR A 46 8.86 -9.38 13.75
N HIS A 47 7.96 -9.50 12.76
CA HIS A 47 8.34 -9.84 11.40
C HIS A 47 9.32 -8.82 10.78
N LEU A 48 9.01 -7.52 10.89
CA LEU A 48 9.89 -6.45 10.41
C LEU A 48 11.28 -6.48 11.05
N ILE A 49 11.34 -6.61 12.38
CA ILE A 49 12.61 -6.67 13.12
C ILE A 49 13.41 -7.92 12.73
N THR A 50 12.73 -9.04 12.49
CA THR A 50 13.37 -10.29 12.07
C THR A 50 14.01 -10.14 10.69
N LEU A 51 13.30 -9.53 9.74
CA LEU A 51 13.86 -9.23 8.42
C LEU A 51 15.01 -8.24 8.49
N LEU A 52 14.86 -7.15 9.26
CA LEU A 52 15.92 -6.16 9.45
C LEU A 52 17.19 -6.80 10.01
N LYS A 53 17.04 -7.69 10.99
CA LYS A 53 18.16 -8.44 11.58
C LYS A 53 18.80 -9.39 10.58
N ALA A 54 18.01 -10.09 9.75
CA ALA A 54 18.52 -10.98 8.71
C ALA A 54 19.30 -10.23 7.62
N LEU A 55 19.04 -8.92 7.47
CA LEU A 55 19.72 -8.03 6.54
C LEU A 55 20.81 -7.19 7.22
N ASP A 56 21.29 -7.62 8.39
CA ASP A 56 22.34 -6.94 9.18
C ASP A 56 22.05 -5.46 9.47
N GLY A 57 20.77 -5.10 9.66
CA GLY A 57 20.35 -3.73 9.94
C GLY A 57 20.29 -2.84 8.69
N ASN A 58 20.41 -3.39 7.49
CA ASN A 58 20.34 -2.64 6.25
C ASN A 58 18.89 -2.23 5.92
N TYR A 59 18.54 -1.00 6.31
CA TYR A 59 17.23 -0.41 6.04
C TYR A 59 16.91 -0.28 4.55
N ALA A 60 17.90 -0.02 3.69
CA ALA A 60 17.67 0.10 2.26
C ALA A 60 17.26 -1.26 1.67
N ALA A 61 17.98 -2.33 2.01
CA ALA A 61 17.65 -3.68 1.57
C ALA A 61 16.27 -4.13 2.07
N LEU A 62 15.91 -3.79 3.32
CA LEU A 62 14.59 -4.11 3.86
C LEU A 62 13.49 -3.37 3.11
N ARG A 63 13.65 -2.06 2.90
CA ARG A 63 12.70 -1.24 2.16
C ARG A 63 12.51 -1.77 0.74
N ASP A 64 13.60 -2.06 0.05
CA ASP A 64 13.55 -2.53 -1.33
C ASP A 64 12.87 -3.91 -1.41
N TYR A 65 13.18 -4.82 -0.49
CA TYR A 65 12.46 -6.09 -0.35
C TYR A 65 10.95 -5.88 -0.14
N MET A 66 10.57 -4.96 0.76
CA MET A 66 9.16 -4.66 1.01
C MET A 66 8.47 -4.09 -0.23
N MET A 67 9.09 -3.14 -0.94
CA MET A 67 8.55 -2.54 -2.16
C MET A 67 8.38 -3.56 -3.29
N ILE A 68 9.32 -4.50 -3.41
CA ILE A 68 9.24 -5.59 -4.38
C ILE A 68 8.07 -6.52 -4.01
N ASN A 69 7.97 -6.92 -2.74
CA ASN A 69 6.96 -7.86 -2.29
C ASN A 69 5.55 -7.26 -2.26
N SER A 70 5.41 -5.94 -2.04
CA SER A 70 4.14 -5.23 -2.12
C SER A 70 3.69 -4.91 -3.55
N GLY A 71 4.50 -5.23 -4.56
CA GLY A 71 4.18 -4.95 -5.96
C GLY A 71 4.25 -3.47 -6.35
N THR A 72 4.92 -2.65 -5.53
CA THR A 72 4.93 -1.18 -5.70
C THR A 72 5.54 -0.75 -7.03
N PHE A 73 6.57 -1.46 -7.51
CA PHE A 73 7.18 -1.16 -8.81
C PHE A 73 6.23 -1.44 -9.99
N GLN A 74 5.44 -2.51 -9.90
CA GLN A 74 4.42 -2.86 -10.90
C GLN A 74 3.31 -1.82 -10.92
N GLU A 75 2.88 -1.35 -9.75
CA GLU A 75 1.89 -0.29 -9.63
C GLU A 75 2.41 1.05 -10.19
N MET A 76 3.64 1.43 -9.89
CA MET A 76 4.29 2.61 -10.48
C MET A 76 4.38 2.51 -12.00
N ALA A 77 4.77 1.35 -12.53
CA ALA A 77 4.86 1.13 -13.97
C ALA A 77 3.48 1.28 -14.64
N LYS A 78 2.42 0.74 -14.02
CA LYS A 78 1.05 0.89 -14.51
C LYS A 78 0.60 2.35 -14.53
N ILE A 79 0.78 3.08 -13.42
CA ILE A 79 0.43 4.51 -13.32
C ILE A 79 1.15 5.33 -14.39
N ASN A 80 2.45 5.07 -14.59
CA ASN A 80 3.24 5.76 -15.61
C ASN A 80 2.75 5.43 -17.04
N ALA A 81 2.42 4.16 -17.31
CA ALA A 81 1.87 3.76 -18.60
C ALA A 81 0.52 4.42 -18.88
N ASP A 82 -0.37 4.46 -17.90
CA ASP A 82 -1.67 5.14 -17.99
C ASP A 82 -1.49 6.64 -18.26
N ALA A 83 -0.55 7.28 -17.55
CA ALA A 83 -0.22 8.69 -17.74
C ALA A 83 0.32 8.98 -19.16
N VAL A 84 1.24 8.15 -19.66
CA VAL A 84 1.79 8.28 -21.02
C VAL A 84 0.72 8.03 -22.08
N GLN A 85 -0.15 7.05 -21.87
CA GLN A 85 -1.28 6.78 -22.78
C GLN A 85 -2.22 7.98 -22.88
N GLY A 86 -2.46 8.70 -21.78
CA GLY A 86 -3.26 9.91 -21.77
C GLY A 86 -2.64 11.11 -22.51
N LEU A 87 -1.34 11.09 -22.80
CA LEU A 87 -0.62 12.28 -23.26
C LEU A 87 -0.71 12.58 -24.77
N GLN A 88 -1.33 11.74 -25.61
CA GLN A 88 -1.43 11.93 -27.09
C GLN A 88 -0.31 12.77 -27.71
N PRO A 89 0.97 12.37 -27.58
CA PRO A 89 2.07 13.25 -27.95
C PRO A 89 2.06 13.50 -29.47
N LYS A 90 1.91 14.78 -29.87
CA LYS A 90 2.12 15.20 -31.26
C LYS A 90 3.63 15.17 -31.55
N ILE A 91 4.12 14.03 -32.00
CA ILE A 91 5.52 13.90 -32.44
C ILE A 91 5.67 14.67 -33.75
N SER A 92 6.36 15.81 -33.70
CA SER A 92 6.84 16.50 -34.90
C SER A 92 8.22 15.92 -35.24
N ILE A 93 8.28 15.09 -36.28
CA ILE A 93 9.56 14.56 -36.79
C ILE A 93 10.19 15.67 -37.62
N TRP A 94 11.36 16.15 -37.22
CA TRP A 94 12.22 16.90 -38.14
C TRP A 94 13.11 15.89 -38.86
N SER A 95 12.77 15.55 -40.10
CA SER A 95 13.72 14.82 -40.96
C SER A 95 14.72 15.82 -41.52
N GLN A 96 15.97 15.76 -41.07
CA GLN A 96 17.07 16.24 -41.90
C GLN A 96 17.24 15.26 -43.04
N ASP A 97 16.92 15.70 -44.24
CA ASP A 97 17.30 15.02 -45.46
C ASP A 97 18.81 14.76 -45.43
N LEU A 98 19.18 13.48 -45.52
CA LEU A 98 20.55 13.04 -45.76
C LEU A 98 20.97 13.54 -47.15
N VAL A 99 21.45 14.79 -47.22
CA VAL A 99 22.15 15.31 -48.39
C VAL A 99 23.48 14.54 -48.48
N GLY A 100 23.52 13.58 -49.42
CA GLY A 100 24.71 12.78 -49.71
C GLY A 100 25.90 13.64 -50.21
N PRO A 101 27.14 13.14 -50.07
CA PRO A 101 28.34 13.90 -50.39
C PRO A 101 28.49 14.19 -51.90
N PRO A 102 29.04 15.34 -52.32
CA PRO A 102 28.89 15.86 -53.68
C PRO A 102 29.98 15.46 -54.70
N TRP A 103 30.80 14.43 -54.47
CA TRP A 103 31.92 14.11 -55.38
C TRP A 103 31.83 12.68 -55.91
N GLY A 104 31.54 12.56 -57.20
CA GLY A 104 31.50 11.31 -57.95
C GLY A 104 32.87 10.67 -58.12
N VAL A 105 32.86 9.34 -58.22
CA VAL A 105 34.04 8.51 -58.50
C VAL A 105 34.35 8.61 -59.98
N GLU A 106 35.54 9.10 -60.32
CA GLU A 106 36.14 8.89 -61.64
C GLU A 106 37.52 8.24 -61.44
N MET A 107 37.56 6.91 -61.49
CA MET A 107 38.80 6.13 -61.55
C MET A 107 39.21 6.01 -63.02
N GLY A 108 40.00 6.98 -63.49
CA GLY A 108 40.71 6.91 -64.77
C GLY A 108 41.93 5.99 -64.68
N LEU A 109 41.99 5.00 -65.55
CA LEU A 109 43.03 3.98 -65.71
C LEU A 109 44.16 4.44 -66.66
N VAL A 110 45.40 4.04 -66.32
CA VAL A 110 46.58 3.72 -67.18
C VAL A 110 47.57 4.85 -67.56
N ASP A 111 48.69 4.89 -66.81
CA ASP A 111 50.11 4.61 -67.16
C ASP A 111 50.76 5.14 -68.47
N PRO A 112 52.11 5.28 -68.56
CA PRO A 112 53.17 4.85 -67.63
C PRO A 112 54.01 5.95 -66.96
#